data_AF-A0A3L8PW10-F1
#
_entry.id   AF-A0A3L8PW10-F1
#
_cell.length_a   1.000
_cell.length_b   1.000
_cell.length_c   1.000
_cell.angle_alpha   90.00
_cell.angle_beta   90.00
_cell.angle_gamma   90.00
#
_symmetry.space_group_name_H-M   'P 1'
#
loop_
_entity.id
_entity.type
_entity.pdbx_description
1 polymer ?
#
loop_
_entity_poly.entity_id
_entity_poly.type
_entity_poly.pdbx_seq_one_letter_code
_entity_poly.pdbx_strand_id
1 'polypeptide(L)'
;TGLWVFVNYQGTPLTNNEAERCIRGTVIMRKNCFGTSSDQGDKFRSRVLSVVETCKKRGLSALDVISEIVTAVTERKPYPDVFNLTSD
;
A
#
# COMPACT_ATOMS: atom_id res chain seq x y z
N THR A 1 -13.18 -15.44 6.61
CA THR A 1 -13.35 -16.57 5.68
C THR A 1 -12.20 -16.55 4.68
N GLY A 2 -11.17 -17.38 4.89
CA GLY A 2 -9.96 -17.34 4.04
C GLY A 2 -9.08 -18.59 4.09
N LEU A 3 -9.37 -19.54 5.01
CA LEU A 3 -8.50 -20.70 5.25
C LEU A 3 -8.49 -21.71 4.10
N TRP A 4 -9.51 -21.72 3.23
CA TRP A 4 -9.70 -22.76 2.20
C TRP A 4 -9.65 -22.23 0.76
N VAL A 5 -9.16 -21.00 0.55
CA VAL A 5 -9.14 -20.37 -0.79
C VAL A 5 -8.31 -21.19 -1.79
N PHE A 6 -7.24 -21.85 -1.32
CA PHE A 6 -6.39 -22.70 -2.14
C PHE A 6 -7.10 -23.94 -2.71
N VAL A 7 -8.21 -24.38 -2.12
CA VAL A 7 -9.00 -25.52 -2.63
C VAL A 7 -9.72 -25.15 -3.92
N ASN A 8 -10.18 -23.90 -4.02
CA ASN A 8 -10.98 -23.43 -5.16
C ASN A 8 -10.13 -22.77 -6.26
N TYR A 9 -8.93 -22.29 -5.94
CA TYR A 9 -8.08 -21.53 -6.86
C TYR A 9 -6.67 -22.10 -6.94
N GLN A 10 -6.41 -22.86 -8.00
CA GLN A 10 -5.09 -23.41 -8.31
C GLN A 10 -4.04 -22.29 -8.43
N GLY A 11 -2.89 -22.46 -7.76
CA GLY A 11 -1.83 -21.46 -7.70
C GLY A 11 -1.88 -20.53 -6.48
N THR A 12 -2.96 -20.57 -5.68
CA THR A 12 -3.00 -19.86 -4.40
C THR A 12 -2.09 -20.57 -3.37
N PRO A 13 -1.18 -19.86 -2.69
CA PRO A 13 -0.35 -20.47 -1.65
C PRO A 13 -1.18 -21.07 -0.51
N LEU A 14 -0.70 -22.18 0.08
CA LEU A 14 -1.35 -22.81 1.24
C LEU A 14 -1.27 -21.96 2.52
N THR A 15 -0.39 -20.95 2.56
CA THR A 15 -0.15 -20.12 3.74
C THR A 15 -0.48 -18.66 3.48
N ASN A 16 -1.00 -17.98 4.50
CA ASN A 16 -1.36 -16.56 4.46
C ASN A 16 -0.17 -15.61 4.70
N ASN A 17 1.07 -16.14 4.69
CA ASN A 17 2.27 -15.43 5.09
C ASN A 17 2.50 -14.14 4.27
N GLU A 18 2.18 -14.17 2.98
CA GLU A 18 2.35 -12.99 2.11
C GLU A 18 1.43 -11.85 2.56
N ALA A 19 0.14 -12.13 2.74
CA ALA A 19 -0.83 -11.12 3.18
C ALA A 19 -0.49 -10.61 4.58
N GLU A 20 -0.13 -11.52 5.51
CA GLU A 20 0.32 -11.14 6.86
C GLU A 20 1.55 -10.24 6.83
N ARG A 21 2.53 -10.55 5.99
CA ARG A 21 3.75 -9.73 5.83
C ARG A 21 3.42 -8.35 5.25
N CYS A 22 2.48 -8.25 4.31
CA CYS A 22 2.04 -6.97 3.74
C CYS A 22 1.37 -6.08 4.80
N ILE A 23 0.53 -6.64 5.68
CA ILE A 23 -0.17 -5.85 6.71
C ILE A 23 0.65 -5.63 7.99
N ARG A 24 1.74 -6.37 8.18
CA ARG A 24 2.54 -6.31 9.41
C ARG A 24 3.06 -4.89 9.71
N GLY A 25 3.48 -4.16 8.69
CA GLY A 25 3.94 -2.77 8.83
C GLY A 25 2.89 -1.86 9.49
N THR A 26 1.64 -1.95 9.03
CA THR A 26 0.55 -1.13 9.60
C THR A 26 0.13 -1.55 10.99
N VAL A 27 0.17 -2.86 11.30
CA VAL A 27 -0.12 -3.35 12.65
C VAL A 27 0.92 -2.81 13.64
N ILE A 28 2.22 -2.89 13.29
CA ILE A 28 3.30 -2.35 14.11
C ILE A 28 3.15 -0.83 14.29
N MET A 29 2.92 -0.10 13.21
CA MET A 29 2.71 1.35 13.27
C MET A 29 1.52 1.71 14.16
N ARG A 30 0.41 0.97 14.10
CA ARG A 30 -0.76 1.22 14.95
C ARG A 30 -0.42 1.00 16.43
N LYS A 31 0.38 -0.03 16.72
CA LYS A 31 0.83 -0.34 18.08
C LYS A 31 1.73 0.76 18.66
N ASN A 32 2.63 1.31 17.86
CA ASN A 32 3.60 2.31 18.32
C ASN A 32 3.05 3.75 18.32
N CYS A 33 2.17 4.08 17.36
CA CYS A 33 1.69 5.44 17.13
C CYS A 33 0.21 5.64 17.49
N PHE A 34 -0.45 4.65 18.10
CA PHE A 34 -1.85 4.66 18.57
C PHE A 34 -2.95 4.89 17.51
N GLY A 35 -2.59 5.17 16.26
CA GLY A 35 -3.55 5.33 15.16
C GLY A 35 -4.16 6.73 15.09
N THR A 36 -5.34 6.83 14.47
CA THR A 36 -6.11 8.07 14.33
C THR A 36 -7.57 7.79 14.65
N SER A 37 -8.28 8.78 15.16
CA SER A 37 -9.71 8.69 15.51
C SER A 37 -10.63 9.37 14.50
N SER A 38 -10.07 9.83 13.38
CA SER A 38 -10.80 10.53 12.32
C SER A 38 -10.90 9.69 11.06
N ASP A 39 -12.06 9.69 10.41
CA ASP A 39 -12.28 9.00 9.12
C ASP A 39 -11.30 9.51 8.04
N GLN A 40 -11.02 10.81 8.02
CA GLN A 40 -10.03 11.39 7.11
C GLN A 40 -8.62 10.84 7.36
N GLY A 41 -8.22 10.76 8.64
CA GLY A 41 -6.92 10.19 9.02
C GLY A 41 -6.81 8.71 8.64
N ASP A 42 -7.86 7.93 8.84
CA ASP A 42 -7.86 6.50 8.50
C ASP A 42 -7.74 6.28 6.99
N LYS A 43 -8.44 7.10 6.18
CA LYS A 43 -8.31 7.11 4.73
C LYS A 43 -6.93 7.54 4.27
N PHE A 44 -6.37 8.59 4.86
CA PHE A 44 -5.02 9.04 4.54
C PHE A 44 -3.99 7.95 4.81
N ARG A 45 -4.03 7.37 6.01
CA ARG A 45 -3.10 6.33 6.44
C ARG A 45 -3.19 5.07 5.57
N SER A 46 -4.40 4.60 5.27
CA SER A 46 -4.60 3.41 4.44
C SER A 46 -4.06 3.60 3.02
N ARG A 47 -4.26 4.78 2.42
CA ARG A 47 -3.74 5.12 1.10
C ARG A 47 -2.21 5.18 1.08
N VAL A 48 -1.60 5.90 2.03
CA VAL A 48 -0.13 6.02 2.11
C VAL A 48 0.52 4.66 2.31
N LEU A 49 -0.02 3.83 3.21
CA LEU A 49 0.49 2.49 3.43
C LEU A 49 0.39 1.62 2.15
N SER A 50 -0.73 1.71 1.43
CA SER A 50 -0.91 0.99 0.19
C SER A 50 0.15 1.37 -0.85
N VAL A 51 0.46 2.66 -0.98
CA VAL A 51 1.54 3.16 -1.84
C VAL A 51 2.88 2.60 -1.38
N VAL A 52 3.22 2.71 -0.09
CA VAL A 52 4.50 2.23 0.47
C VAL A 52 4.71 0.73 0.22
N GLU A 53 3.71 -0.11 0.51
CA GLU A 53 3.81 -1.56 0.29
C GLU A 53 3.89 -1.90 -1.20
N THR A 54 3.23 -1.12 -2.08
CA THR A 54 3.36 -1.27 -3.53
C THR A 54 4.77 -0.93 -4.00
N CYS A 55 5.34 0.20 -3.55
CA CYS A 55 6.72 0.58 -3.86
C CYS A 55 7.70 -0.51 -3.43
N LYS A 56 7.53 -1.02 -2.20
CA LYS A 56 8.36 -2.11 -1.67
C LYS A 56 8.28 -3.38 -2.52
N LYS A 57 7.09 -3.78 -2.97
CA LYS A 57 6.91 -4.94 -3.87
C LYS A 57 7.56 -4.74 -5.24
N ARG A 58 7.62 -3.49 -5.72
CA ARG A 58 8.19 -3.13 -7.03
C ARG A 58 9.66 -2.72 -6.98
N GLY A 59 10.29 -2.72 -5.80
CA GLY A 59 11.68 -2.26 -5.64
C GLY A 59 11.86 -0.75 -5.83
N LEU A 60 10.79 0.04 -5.65
CA LEU A 60 10.80 1.50 -5.77
C LEU A 60 10.98 2.16 -4.40
N SER A 61 11.59 3.34 -4.39
CA SER A 61 11.67 4.20 -3.21
C SER A 61 10.31 4.82 -2.93
N ALA A 62 9.72 4.50 -1.78
CA ALA A 62 8.43 5.05 -1.37
C ALA A 62 8.49 6.57 -1.15
N LEU A 63 9.62 7.09 -0.67
CA LEU A 63 9.80 8.52 -0.47
C LEU A 63 9.85 9.28 -1.80
N ASP A 64 10.55 8.74 -2.80
CA ASP A 64 10.64 9.38 -4.11
C ASP A 64 9.27 9.41 -4.81
N VAL A 65 8.56 8.28 -4.77
CA VAL A 65 7.18 8.17 -5.32
C VAL A 65 6.23 9.17 -4.64
N ILE A 66 6.24 9.26 -3.31
CA ILE A 66 5.38 10.21 -2.59
C ILE A 66 5.79 11.65 -2.90
N SER A 67 7.10 11.94 -2.95
CA SER A 67 7.63 13.26 -3.28
C SER A 67 7.19 13.71 -4.67
N GLU A 68 7.26 12.82 -5.66
CA GLU A 68 6.81 13.10 -7.03
C GLU A 68 5.31 13.43 -7.07
N ILE A 69 4.47 12.63 -6.42
CA ILE A 69 3.02 12.88 -6.33
C ILE A 69 2.75 14.23 -5.67
N VAL A 70 3.36 14.50 -4.51
CA VAL A 70 3.14 15.75 -3.76
C VAL A 70 3.61 16.96 -4.56
N THR A 71 4.75 16.84 -5.25
CA THR A 71 5.29 17.90 -6.11
C THR A 71 4.32 18.21 -7.25
N ALA A 72 3.85 17.20 -7.98
CA ALA A 72 2.90 17.38 -9.07
C ALA A 72 1.60 18.04 -8.61
N VAL A 73 1.05 17.61 -7.46
CA VAL A 73 -0.17 18.19 -6.89
C VAL A 73 0.04 19.64 -6.48
N THR A 74 1.16 19.96 -5.83
CA THR A 74 1.48 21.31 -5.37
C THR A 74 1.67 22.26 -6.55
N GLU A 75 2.27 21.77 -7.64
CA GLU A 75 2.47 22.52 -8.89
C GLU A 75 1.24 22.53 -9.81
N ARG A 76 0.12 21.91 -9.41
CA ARG A 76 -1.11 21.76 -10.21
C ARG A 76 -0.88 21.08 -11.57
N LYS A 77 0.08 20.17 -11.65
CA LYS A 77 0.32 19.30 -12.81
C LYS A 77 -0.63 18.10 -12.79
N PRO A 78 -0.80 17.40 -13.93
CA PRO A 78 -1.48 16.11 -13.96
C PRO A 78 -0.84 15.11 -12.98
N TYR A 79 -1.63 14.17 -12.47
CA TYR A 79 -1.12 13.13 -11.58
C TYR A 79 -0.08 12.26 -12.31
N PRO A 80 1.13 12.09 -11.74
CA PRO A 80 2.17 11.29 -12.35
C PRO A 80 1.81 9.80 -12.30
N ASP A 81 2.12 9.08 -13.37
CA ASP A 81 2.00 7.62 -13.41
C ASP A 81 3.22 6.95 -12.77
N VAL A 82 3.35 7.11 -11.46
CA VAL A 82 4.48 6.59 -10.65
C VAL A 82 4.61 5.06 -10.67
N PHE A 83 3.60 4.36 -11.20
CA PHE A 83 3.54 2.91 -11.25
C PHE A 83 3.41 2.37 -12.68
N ASN A 84 3.55 3.21 -13.71
CA ASN A 84 3.40 2.79 -15.11
C ASN A 84 2.11 1.96 -15.34
N LEU A 85 0.98 2.40 -14.78
CA LEU A 85 -0.33 1.73 -14.92
C LEU A 85 -1.05 2.13 -16.21
N THR A 86 -0.64 3.24 -16.83
CA THR A 86 -1.28 3.84 -18.00
C THR A 86 -0.45 3.70 -19.28
N SER A 87 0.77 3.16 -19.17
CA SER A 87 1.65 2.88 -20.31
C SER A 87 1.47 1.42 -20.74
N ASP A 88 0.87 1.20 -21.91
CA ASP A 88 0.87 -0.08 -22.65
C ASP A 88 2.19 -0.31 -23.41
#